data_AF-R5D5X6-F1
#
_entry.id   AF-R5D5X6-F1
#
_cell.length_a   1.000
_cell.length_b   1.000
_cell.length_c   1.000
_cell.angle_alpha   90.00
_cell.angle_beta   90.00
_cell.angle_gamma   90.00
#
_symmetry.space_group_name_H-M   'P 1'
#
loop_
_entity.id
_entity.type
_entity.pdbx_description
1 polymer ?
#
loop_
_entity_poly.entity_id
_entity_poly.type
_entity_poly.pdbx_seq_one_letter_code
_entity_poly.pdbx_strand_id
1 'polypeptide(L)'
;MKDKIKDSIYNRMFEFLMKHRAADVIRAVNASSTAIQREQKAKHILDWYVNNAEEMEPLTDDQLAAVKETWKDIWDTGVVKPEWVQIYTNKTGKFDPNYVGSDLHYYYTEWNKIDFDYLRAFLDKNYMDILLPCVKHPVTLLRKIHGEYFDVDFKHISLDDAVEILYENRIPGAVVKISRMSCGGAGVQFIDESSTRDEMKQALEVDRDMAVQRVMKQHPEMAKMNESSVNTIRIIAVMLDGESIPLSACVRIGNSGSKVDNFSSGGVGCGVQPDGRLNEYGYNSRGDRSKVHTNGFVFKEGRVPNFDKALEAVKRCHSRVPMFGFASWDIAIDEDGEPVLIEYNVAGAGIDIHQYNNGPLYGQYRERIINDVFKNYSVRRATLDYNYAIKRDGVRITRGGSGMSEVTIPAEIDGQRVVYIDINAFKENCRLKTVTVEANLKEVASGAFSKNTKLSQVIFKGSVEAFSRSCFEGCDELSTIKLPEGTKAIRSTAFANCRKLGRVVIPASVTFIDETAFLGSPNVVICCKKDSEAYTYAHRNKIKFELI
;
A
#
# COMPACT_ATOMS: atom_id res chain seq x y z
N MET A 1 -22.18 29.07 -1.21
CA MET A 1 -20.90 29.79 -1.47
C MET A 1 -19.68 29.00 -0.94
N LYS A 2 -19.79 28.28 0.20
CA LYS A 2 -18.74 27.40 0.73
C LYS A 2 -18.40 26.18 -0.15
N ASP A 3 -19.37 25.59 -0.85
CA ASP A 3 -19.12 24.38 -1.67
C ASP A 3 -18.36 24.67 -2.96
N LYS A 4 -18.61 25.80 -3.63
CA LYS A 4 -17.87 26.19 -4.85
C LYS A 4 -16.40 26.48 -4.61
N ILE A 5 -16.05 27.04 -3.45
CA ILE A 5 -14.66 27.28 -3.06
C ILE A 5 -13.97 25.95 -2.74
N LYS A 6 -14.67 25.06 -2.02
CA LYS A 6 -14.18 23.71 -1.73
C LYS A 6 -13.94 22.90 -3.00
N ASP A 7 -14.87 22.92 -3.95
CA ASP A 7 -14.74 22.25 -5.24
C ASP A 7 -13.64 22.87 -6.11
N SER A 8 -13.50 24.20 -6.08
CA SER A 8 -12.41 24.89 -6.77
C SER A 8 -11.03 24.54 -6.18
N ILE A 9 -10.91 24.46 -4.85
CA ILE A 9 -9.67 24.07 -4.16
C ILE A 9 -9.37 22.61 -4.46
N TYR A 10 -10.38 21.73 -4.41
CA TYR A 10 -10.26 20.32 -4.72
C TYR A 10 -9.78 20.10 -6.17
N ASN A 11 -10.38 20.79 -7.14
CA ASN A 11 -9.98 20.73 -8.54
C ASN A 11 -8.59 21.33 -8.77
N ARG A 12 -8.24 22.43 -8.09
CA ARG A 12 -6.91 23.07 -8.23
C ARG A 12 -5.81 22.24 -7.60
N MET A 13 -6.06 21.61 -6.44
CA MET A 13 -5.19 20.58 -5.86
C MET A 13 -5.00 19.42 -6.84
N PHE A 14 -6.10 18.88 -7.37
CA PHE A 14 -6.09 17.74 -8.26
C PHE A 14 -5.28 18.03 -9.54
N GLU A 15 -5.48 19.19 -10.16
CA GLU A 15 -4.73 19.62 -11.33
C GLU A 15 -3.24 19.87 -11.06
N PHE A 16 -2.90 20.46 -9.90
CA PHE A 16 -1.51 20.75 -9.54
C PHE A 16 -0.70 19.48 -9.25
N LEU A 17 -1.34 18.52 -8.57
CA LEU A 17 -0.76 17.22 -8.23
C LEU A 17 -0.54 16.35 -9.48
N MET A 18 -1.50 16.35 -10.42
CA MET A 18 -1.44 15.52 -11.63
C MET A 18 -0.38 15.97 -12.64
N LYS A 19 0.11 17.21 -12.57
CA LYS A 19 1.12 17.76 -13.49
C LYS A 19 2.56 17.29 -13.21
N HIS A 20 2.86 16.72 -12.04
CA HIS A 20 4.24 16.43 -11.58
C HIS A 20 4.56 14.94 -11.40
N ARG A 21 4.06 14.09 -12.32
CA ARG A 21 4.10 12.61 -12.29
C ARG A 21 5.48 11.95 -12.16
N ALA A 22 6.58 12.62 -12.50
CA ALA A 22 7.91 12.03 -12.43
C ALA A 22 8.37 11.75 -10.98
N ALA A 23 7.93 12.57 -10.03
CA ALA A 23 8.27 12.39 -8.61
C ALA A 23 7.35 11.38 -7.90
N ASP A 24 6.27 10.95 -8.54
CA ASP A 24 5.31 9.96 -8.02
C ASP A 24 5.79 8.53 -8.29
N VAL A 25 6.50 8.29 -9.40
CA VAL A 25 7.19 7.01 -9.67
C VAL A 25 8.34 6.79 -8.67
N ILE A 26 9.17 7.80 -8.44
CA ILE A 26 10.30 7.74 -7.48
C ILE A 26 9.79 7.52 -6.04
N ARG A 27 8.59 7.99 -5.71
CA ARG A 27 8.02 7.85 -4.36
C ARG A 27 7.11 6.65 -4.17
N ALA A 28 6.47 6.11 -5.20
CA ALA A 28 5.93 4.75 -5.18
C ALA A 28 7.07 3.75 -4.88
N VAL A 29 8.26 3.97 -5.47
CA VAL A 29 9.49 3.24 -5.11
C VAL A 29 9.88 3.47 -3.64
N ASN A 30 9.72 4.68 -3.08
CA ASN A 30 9.98 4.91 -1.65
C ASN A 30 8.91 4.31 -0.72
N ALA A 31 7.63 4.32 -1.08
CA ALA A 31 6.58 3.62 -0.33
C ALA A 31 6.87 2.11 -0.35
N SER A 32 7.29 1.57 -1.50
CA SER A 32 7.79 0.20 -1.62
C SER A 32 9.04 0.00 -0.76
N SER A 33 9.93 0.99 -0.64
CA SER A 33 11.07 0.92 0.27
C SER A 33 10.66 0.87 1.74
N THR A 34 9.60 1.59 2.14
CA THR A 34 9.05 1.54 3.50
C THR A 34 8.32 0.22 3.77
N ALA A 35 7.66 -0.35 2.76
CA ALA A 35 7.09 -1.69 2.84
C ALA A 35 8.18 -2.76 2.96
N ILE A 36 9.25 -2.67 2.16
CA ILE A 36 10.44 -3.51 2.27
C ILE A 36 11.08 -3.36 3.65
N GLN A 37 11.18 -2.15 4.20
CA GLN A 37 11.69 -1.93 5.56
C GLN A 37 10.79 -2.54 6.64
N ARG A 38 9.45 -2.47 6.47
CA ARG A 38 8.49 -3.08 7.40
C ARG A 38 8.46 -4.59 7.29
N GLU A 39 8.60 -5.13 6.08
CA GLU A 39 8.80 -6.55 5.81
C GLU A 39 10.12 -7.00 6.43
N GLN A 40 11.21 -6.28 6.23
CA GLN A 40 12.48 -6.54 6.90
C GLN A 40 12.34 -6.50 8.41
N LYS A 41 11.53 -5.59 8.96
CA LYS A 41 11.24 -5.56 10.40
C LYS A 41 10.42 -6.76 10.85
N ALA A 42 9.33 -7.09 10.16
CA ALA A 42 8.49 -8.25 10.46
C ALA A 42 9.28 -9.56 10.33
N LYS A 43 10.10 -9.67 9.28
CA LYS A 43 11.04 -10.75 9.06
C LYS A 43 12.13 -10.77 10.12
N HIS A 44 12.71 -9.65 10.50
CA HIS A 44 13.72 -9.60 11.57
C HIS A 44 13.12 -10.00 12.92
N ILE A 45 11.89 -9.60 13.20
CA ILE A 45 11.13 -10.06 14.37
C ILE A 45 10.95 -11.56 14.30
N LEU A 46 10.41 -12.08 13.19
CA LEU A 46 10.21 -13.51 12.98
C LEU A 46 11.52 -14.31 13.05
N ASP A 47 12.58 -13.84 12.41
CA ASP A 47 13.91 -14.45 12.41
C ASP A 47 14.51 -14.42 13.82
N TRP A 48 14.37 -13.31 14.55
CA TRP A 48 14.74 -13.23 15.96
C TRP A 48 13.97 -14.28 16.77
N TYR A 49 12.66 -14.40 16.56
CA TYR A 49 11.84 -15.41 17.23
C TYR A 49 12.27 -16.84 16.88
N VAL A 50 12.47 -17.16 15.61
CA VAL A 50 12.93 -18.48 15.14
C VAL A 50 14.30 -18.82 15.74
N ASN A 51 15.20 -17.85 15.83
CA ASN A 51 16.54 -18.03 16.39
C ASN A 51 16.58 -18.09 17.93
N ASN A 52 15.53 -17.62 18.61
CA ASN A 52 15.40 -17.65 20.08
C ASN A 52 14.21 -18.53 20.52
N ALA A 53 13.84 -19.51 19.69
CA ALA A 53 12.66 -20.35 19.91
C ALA A 53 12.70 -21.16 21.22
N GLU A 54 13.89 -21.40 21.78
CA GLU A 54 14.07 -22.08 23.07
C GLU A 54 13.43 -21.34 24.25
N GLU A 55 13.16 -20.03 24.12
CA GLU A 55 12.47 -19.23 25.15
C GLU A 55 10.94 -19.26 25.03
N MET A 56 10.38 -19.98 24.05
CA MET A 56 8.95 -19.99 23.75
C MET A 56 8.37 -21.38 23.62
N GLU A 57 7.17 -21.56 24.15
CA GLU A 57 6.44 -22.79 24.00
C GLU A 57 5.98 -22.94 22.53
N PRO A 58 6.28 -24.07 21.87
CA PRO A 58 5.78 -24.35 20.54
C PRO A 58 4.26 -24.52 20.56
N LEU A 59 3.62 -24.33 19.39
CA LEU A 59 2.23 -24.73 19.25
C LEU A 59 2.12 -26.24 19.41
N THR A 60 1.09 -26.70 20.13
CA THR A 60 0.76 -28.13 20.16
C THR A 60 0.28 -28.61 18.78
N ASP A 61 0.30 -29.91 18.52
CA ASP A 61 -0.19 -30.48 17.26
C ASP A 61 -1.66 -30.08 16.99
N ASP A 62 -2.50 -30.07 18.03
CA ASP A 62 -3.90 -29.63 17.93
C ASP A 62 -4.02 -28.14 17.59
N GLN A 63 -3.17 -27.30 18.18
CA GLN A 63 -3.13 -25.87 17.88
C GLN A 63 -2.69 -25.63 16.44
N LEU A 64 -1.65 -26.32 15.98
CA LEU A 64 -1.17 -26.22 14.60
C LEU A 64 -2.24 -26.71 13.61
N ALA A 65 -2.94 -27.80 13.91
CA ALA A 65 -4.06 -28.28 13.11
C ALA A 65 -5.21 -27.25 13.03
N ALA A 66 -5.53 -26.59 14.15
CA ALA A 66 -6.55 -25.53 14.17
C ALA A 66 -6.14 -24.30 13.35
N VAL A 67 -4.85 -23.90 13.39
CA VAL A 67 -4.33 -22.84 12.53
C VAL A 67 -4.45 -23.25 11.06
N LYS A 68 -4.03 -24.47 10.71
CA LYS A 68 -4.13 -24.99 9.34
C LYS A 68 -5.57 -25.00 8.82
N GLU A 69 -6.53 -25.45 9.64
CA GLU A 69 -7.95 -25.44 9.27
C GLU A 69 -8.50 -24.02 9.10
N THR A 70 -8.16 -23.10 10.03
CA THR A 70 -8.62 -21.70 9.99
C THR A 70 -8.15 -20.96 8.73
N TRP A 71 -6.96 -21.31 8.25
CA TRP A 71 -6.31 -20.66 7.12
C TRP A 71 -6.25 -21.54 5.87
N LYS A 72 -7.03 -22.63 5.81
CA LYS A 72 -6.96 -23.66 4.75
C LYS A 72 -7.05 -23.10 3.34
N ASP A 73 -7.83 -22.04 3.13
CA ASP A 73 -8.06 -21.44 1.81
C ASP A 73 -6.80 -20.81 1.21
N ILE A 74 -5.83 -20.45 2.05
CA ILE A 74 -4.55 -19.87 1.65
C ILE A 74 -3.34 -20.56 2.30
N TRP A 75 -3.52 -21.72 2.92
CA TRP A 75 -2.46 -22.43 3.65
C TRP A 75 -1.33 -22.87 2.72
N ASP A 76 -1.68 -23.56 1.62
CA ASP A 76 -0.72 -24.15 0.68
C ASP A 76 0.03 -23.10 -0.17
N THR A 77 -0.31 -21.83 -0.01
CA THR A 77 0.37 -20.71 -0.67
C THR A 77 1.71 -20.38 -0.02
N GLY A 78 1.93 -20.83 1.23
CA GLY A 78 3.10 -20.51 2.04
C GLY A 78 3.12 -19.09 2.61
N VAL A 79 2.06 -18.28 2.39
CA VAL A 79 1.98 -16.92 2.94
C VAL A 79 1.55 -16.90 4.41
N VAL A 80 0.91 -17.98 4.88
CA VAL A 80 0.52 -18.16 6.27
C VAL A 80 1.66 -18.83 7.01
N LYS A 81 2.15 -18.14 8.04
CA LYS A 81 3.24 -18.60 8.89
C LYS A 81 2.71 -18.84 10.31
N PRO A 82 2.57 -20.10 10.77
CA PRO A 82 2.03 -20.41 12.09
C PRO A 82 2.87 -19.84 13.25
N GLU A 83 4.13 -19.51 13.00
CA GLU A 83 5.04 -18.87 13.95
C GLU A 83 4.47 -17.54 14.46
N TRP A 84 3.70 -16.79 13.66
CA TRP A 84 3.02 -15.60 14.15
C TRP A 84 1.98 -15.93 15.21
N VAL A 85 1.19 -16.98 15.00
CA VAL A 85 0.21 -17.44 16.00
C VAL A 85 0.93 -17.88 17.27
N GLN A 86 2.07 -18.56 17.15
CA GLN A 86 2.93 -18.92 18.29
C GLN A 86 3.41 -17.68 19.05
N ILE A 87 3.93 -16.66 18.35
CA ILE A 87 4.42 -15.41 18.93
C ILE A 87 3.32 -14.72 19.74
N TYR A 88 2.15 -14.50 19.12
CA TYR A 88 1.03 -13.84 19.79
C TYR A 88 0.51 -14.66 20.98
N THR A 89 0.45 -15.99 20.84
CA THR A 89 0.05 -16.89 21.92
C THR A 89 0.98 -16.77 23.12
N ASN A 90 2.31 -16.82 22.90
CA ASN A 90 3.30 -16.70 23.97
C ASN A 90 3.29 -15.32 24.64
N LYS A 91 3.18 -14.23 23.85
CA LYS A 91 3.15 -12.86 24.41
C LYS A 91 1.86 -12.53 25.16
N THR A 92 0.73 -13.09 24.75
CA THR A 92 -0.58 -12.80 25.37
C THR A 92 -0.99 -13.82 26.42
N GLY A 93 -0.47 -15.05 26.34
CA GLY A 93 -0.95 -16.23 27.07
C GLY A 93 -2.29 -16.75 26.55
N LYS A 94 -2.72 -16.36 25.34
CA LYS A 94 -4.01 -16.74 24.75
C LYS A 94 -3.83 -17.24 23.33
N PHE A 95 -4.14 -18.51 23.12
CA PHE A 95 -4.18 -19.11 21.79
C PHE A 95 -5.45 -18.67 21.05
N ASP A 96 -5.29 -18.25 19.80
CA ASP A 96 -6.38 -18.06 18.84
C ASP A 96 -5.83 -18.29 17.43
N PRO A 97 -6.41 -19.23 16.64
CA PRO A 97 -5.87 -19.53 15.32
C PRO A 97 -6.09 -18.41 14.30
N ASN A 98 -6.92 -17.39 14.60
CA ASN A 98 -7.21 -16.28 13.69
C ASN A 98 -6.16 -15.16 13.73
N TYR A 99 -5.13 -15.24 14.59
CA TYR A 99 -4.06 -14.25 14.58
C TYR A 99 -3.45 -14.10 13.18
N VAL A 100 -3.24 -12.84 12.79
CA VAL A 100 -2.82 -12.47 11.44
C VAL A 100 -1.32 -12.20 11.46
N GLY A 101 -0.57 -12.87 10.58
CA GLY A 101 0.85 -12.58 10.38
C GLY A 101 1.07 -11.16 9.88
N SER A 102 2.05 -10.46 10.45
CA SER A 102 2.36 -9.07 10.05
C SER A 102 2.84 -8.97 8.61
N ASP A 103 3.62 -9.96 8.15
CA ASP A 103 3.99 -10.09 6.74
C ASP A 103 2.78 -10.36 5.83
N LEU A 104 1.86 -11.25 6.25
CA LEU A 104 0.60 -11.50 5.54
C LEU A 104 -0.18 -10.19 5.38
N HIS A 105 -0.36 -9.44 6.45
CA HIS A 105 -1.14 -8.21 6.43
C HIS A 105 -0.49 -7.12 5.57
N TYR A 106 0.76 -6.74 5.87
CA TYR A 106 1.36 -5.59 5.20
C TYR A 106 1.54 -5.82 3.69
N TYR A 107 1.91 -7.05 3.28
CA TYR A 107 2.21 -7.31 1.88
C TYR A 107 0.98 -7.72 1.07
N TYR A 108 0.15 -8.61 1.63
CA TYR A 108 -0.93 -9.21 0.86
C TYR A 108 -2.28 -8.53 1.08
N THR A 109 -2.54 -7.88 2.23
CA THR A 109 -3.87 -7.28 2.49
C THR A 109 -3.87 -5.76 2.41
N GLU A 110 -2.98 -5.08 3.13
CA GLU A 110 -2.92 -3.61 3.18
C GLU A 110 -2.53 -3.05 1.81
N TRP A 111 -1.42 -3.52 1.24
CA TRP A 111 -0.85 -3.02 -0.03
C TRP A 111 -1.73 -3.26 -1.26
N ASN A 112 -2.40 -4.40 -1.32
CA ASN A 112 -3.33 -4.70 -2.42
C ASN A 112 -4.55 -3.77 -2.45
N LYS A 113 -4.77 -3.03 -1.36
CA LYS A 113 -5.92 -2.15 -1.18
C LYS A 113 -5.57 -0.67 -1.15
N ILE A 114 -4.36 -0.27 -1.56
CA ILE A 114 -3.95 1.13 -1.66
C ILE A 114 -3.96 1.57 -3.11
N ASP A 115 -4.78 2.57 -3.43
CA ASP A 115 -4.59 3.33 -4.67
C ASP A 115 -3.49 4.39 -4.49
N PHE A 116 -2.30 4.06 -5.00
CA PHE A 116 -1.11 4.91 -4.91
C PHE A 116 -1.26 6.25 -5.64
N ASP A 117 -2.18 6.37 -6.61
CA ASP A 117 -2.39 7.62 -7.35
C ASP A 117 -2.96 8.72 -6.43
N TYR A 118 -3.59 8.35 -5.30
CA TYR A 118 -4.20 9.28 -4.33
C TYR A 118 -3.37 9.52 -3.06
N LEU A 119 -2.28 8.77 -2.86
CA LEU A 119 -1.52 8.77 -1.60
C LEU A 119 -1.05 10.17 -1.18
N ARG A 120 -0.64 11.01 -2.14
CA ARG A 120 0.00 12.30 -1.87
C ARG A 120 -0.95 13.36 -1.35
N ALA A 121 -2.13 13.52 -1.96
CA ALA A 121 -3.06 14.58 -1.58
C ALA A 121 -3.70 14.31 -0.22
N PHE A 122 -4.02 13.04 0.01
CA PHE A 122 -4.86 12.61 1.11
C PHE A 122 -4.09 12.44 2.42
N LEU A 123 -2.79 12.14 2.37
CA LEU A 123 -1.95 12.02 3.57
C LEU A 123 -1.25 13.32 3.98
N ASP A 124 -1.37 14.38 3.20
CA ASP A 124 -0.75 15.66 3.52
C ASP A 124 -1.59 16.40 4.55
N LYS A 125 -1.00 16.64 5.73
CA LYS A 125 -1.65 17.32 6.86
C LYS A 125 -2.19 18.71 6.51
N ASN A 126 -1.66 19.34 5.45
CA ASN A 126 -2.15 20.62 4.95
C ASN A 126 -3.51 20.55 4.26
N TYR A 127 -4.12 19.39 4.04
CA TYR A 127 -5.43 19.30 3.39
C TYR A 127 -6.46 18.50 4.19
N MET A 128 -6.05 17.90 5.31
CA MET A 128 -6.89 16.96 6.06
C MET A 128 -8.21 17.57 6.54
N ASP A 129 -8.19 18.80 7.04
CA ASP A 129 -9.36 19.52 7.52
C ASP A 129 -10.38 19.84 6.42
N ILE A 130 -9.92 19.94 5.17
CA ILE A 130 -10.75 20.22 3.99
C ILE A 130 -11.29 18.92 3.38
N LEU A 131 -10.44 17.89 3.33
CA LEU A 131 -10.78 16.57 2.79
C LEU A 131 -11.73 15.82 3.73
N LEU A 132 -11.52 15.93 5.04
CA LEU A 132 -12.24 15.21 6.08
C LEU A 132 -12.95 16.13 7.08
N PRO A 133 -13.86 17.03 6.66
CA PRO A 133 -14.55 17.95 7.56
C PRO A 133 -15.64 17.26 8.40
N CYS A 134 -15.73 15.92 8.39
CA CYS A 134 -16.69 15.12 9.17
C CYS A 134 -16.26 14.86 10.61
N VAL A 135 -15.09 15.36 10.98
CA VAL A 135 -14.47 15.22 12.30
C VAL A 135 -13.76 16.52 12.63
N LYS A 136 -13.58 16.84 13.91
CA LYS A 136 -12.76 17.98 14.32
C LYS A 136 -11.29 17.71 13.96
N HIS A 137 -10.55 18.78 13.73
CA HIS A 137 -9.10 18.76 13.52
C HIS A 137 -8.45 19.76 14.50
N PRO A 138 -7.16 19.63 14.81
CA PRO A 138 -6.43 20.71 15.44
C PRO A 138 -6.56 21.98 14.59
N VAL A 139 -6.77 23.12 15.23
CA VAL A 139 -7.00 24.38 14.50
C VAL A 139 -5.75 24.71 13.68
N THR A 140 -5.88 24.71 12.36
CA THR A 140 -4.83 25.16 11.46
C THR A 140 -4.62 26.65 11.63
N LEU A 141 -3.35 27.07 11.81
CA LEU A 141 -2.96 28.47 11.92
C LEU A 141 -2.41 28.98 10.58
N LEU A 142 -1.52 28.20 9.98
CA LEU A 142 -0.97 28.46 8.65
C LEU A 142 -0.47 27.15 8.01
N ARG A 143 -0.18 27.22 6.71
CA ARG A 143 0.30 26.11 5.90
C ARG A 143 1.54 26.52 5.14
N LYS A 144 2.51 25.62 5.03
CA LYS A 144 3.59 25.72 4.04
C LYS A 144 3.45 24.60 3.03
N ILE A 145 3.28 24.99 1.78
CA ILE A 145 3.00 24.08 0.67
C ILE A 145 3.89 24.48 -0.50
N HIS A 146 4.74 23.56 -0.96
CA HIS A 146 5.67 23.78 -2.06
C HIS A 146 6.65 24.93 -1.82
N GLY A 147 7.06 25.13 -0.56
CA GLY A 147 7.97 26.21 -0.18
C GLY A 147 7.28 27.55 0.09
N GLU A 148 6.01 27.69 -0.27
CA GLU A 148 5.22 28.92 -0.12
C GLU A 148 4.35 28.86 1.14
N TYR A 149 4.06 30.02 1.73
CA TYR A 149 3.26 30.14 2.96
C TYR A 149 1.85 30.61 2.65
N PHE A 150 0.88 30.04 3.37
CA PHE A 150 -0.53 30.33 3.21
C PHE A 150 -1.23 30.46 4.56
N ASP A 151 -2.20 31.36 4.64
CA ASP A 151 -3.12 31.42 5.77
C ASP A 151 -4.18 30.29 5.71
N VAL A 152 -5.12 30.32 6.66
CA VAL A 152 -6.19 29.31 6.78
C VAL A 152 -7.12 29.25 5.55
N ASP A 153 -7.22 30.33 4.78
CA ASP A 153 -8.06 30.47 3.60
C ASP A 153 -7.28 30.25 2.28
N PHE A 154 -6.04 29.74 2.36
CA PHE A 154 -5.14 29.55 1.22
C PHE A 154 -4.72 30.85 0.53
N LYS A 155 -4.80 31.99 1.22
CA LYS A 155 -4.21 33.22 0.73
C LYS A 155 -2.70 33.16 0.95
N HIS A 156 -1.95 33.51 -0.08
CA HIS A 156 -0.49 33.62 0.01
C HIS A 156 -0.10 34.70 1.03
N ILE A 157 0.87 34.38 1.88
CA ILE A 157 1.42 35.27 2.90
C ILE A 157 2.95 35.23 2.87
N SER A 158 3.61 36.26 3.39
CA SER A 158 5.08 36.27 3.51
C SER A 158 5.56 35.38 4.67
N LEU A 159 6.85 35.05 4.69
CA LEU A 159 7.46 34.38 5.85
C LEU A 159 7.33 35.24 7.12
N ASP A 160 7.47 36.56 7.00
CA ASP A 160 7.34 37.46 8.14
C ASP A 160 5.90 37.44 8.70
N ASP A 161 4.89 37.46 7.83
CA ASP A 161 3.48 37.28 8.25
C ASP A 161 3.26 35.93 8.93
N ALA A 162 3.90 34.86 8.43
CA ALA A 162 3.82 33.53 9.04
C ALA A 162 4.46 33.48 10.44
N VAL A 163 5.58 34.19 10.64
CA VAL A 163 6.22 34.36 11.96
C VAL A 163 5.34 35.18 12.89
N GLU A 164 4.68 36.25 12.41
CA GLU A 164 3.71 37.00 13.20
C GLU A 164 2.55 36.12 13.67
N ILE A 165 1.98 35.28 12.78
CA ILE A 165 0.91 34.35 13.15
C ILE A 165 1.37 33.39 14.26
N LEU A 166 2.59 32.84 14.16
CA LEU A 166 3.15 31.99 15.22
C LEU A 166 3.32 32.76 16.53
N TYR A 167 3.84 33.98 16.47
CA TYR A 167 4.05 34.82 17.63
C TYR A 167 2.73 35.12 18.33
N GLU A 168 1.70 35.56 17.61
CA GLU A 168 0.36 35.84 18.15
C GLU A 168 -0.31 34.61 18.77
N ASN A 169 0.02 33.41 18.31
CA ASN A 169 -0.57 32.14 18.77
C ASN A 169 0.33 31.35 19.75
N ARG A 170 1.42 31.94 20.24
CA ARG A 170 2.35 31.32 21.20
C ARG A 170 1.70 30.98 22.55
N ILE A 171 0.51 31.52 22.81
CA ILE A 171 -0.37 31.15 23.92
C ILE A 171 -1.75 30.83 23.32
N PRO A 172 -2.29 29.60 23.47
CA PRO A 172 -1.80 28.50 24.29
C PRO A 172 -0.60 27.73 23.69
N GLY A 173 -0.14 28.10 22.49
CA GLY A 173 0.99 27.48 21.81
C GLY A 173 0.62 26.96 20.42
N ALA A 174 1.64 26.78 19.58
CA ALA A 174 1.52 26.19 18.26
C ALA A 174 2.42 24.96 18.11
N VAL A 175 2.04 24.08 17.18
CA VAL A 175 2.80 22.90 16.81
C VAL A 175 3.06 22.95 15.31
N VAL A 176 4.34 22.96 14.94
CA VAL A 176 4.83 22.89 13.57
C VAL A 176 5.06 21.42 13.25
N LYS A 177 4.35 20.89 12.24
CA LYS A 177 4.43 19.48 11.85
C LYS A 177 4.83 19.39 10.39
N ILE A 178 5.88 18.63 10.09
CA ILE A 178 6.16 18.23 8.70
C ILE A 178 4.91 17.52 8.16
N SER A 179 4.39 18.01 7.03
CA SER A 179 3.06 17.58 6.57
C SER A 179 3.07 16.17 5.97
N ARG A 180 4.25 15.69 5.52
CA ARG A 180 4.44 14.38 4.87
C ARG A 180 5.66 13.62 5.40
N MET A 181 5.50 12.31 5.58
CA MET A 181 6.56 11.32 5.87
C MET A 181 7.31 11.51 7.20
N SER A 182 6.72 12.16 8.20
CA SER A 182 7.21 12.12 9.58
C SER A 182 6.58 10.94 10.33
N CYS A 183 7.33 9.87 10.56
CA CYS A 183 6.89 8.80 11.47
C CYS A 183 7.30 9.15 12.91
N GLY A 184 6.48 8.77 13.90
CA GLY A 184 6.86 8.80 15.32
C GLY A 184 7.13 10.19 15.89
N GLY A 185 6.55 11.26 15.32
CA GLY A 185 6.74 12.63 15.80
C GLY A 185 8.06 13.29 15.38
N ALA A 186 8.85 12.67 14.48
CA ALA A 186 10.08 13.28 13.97
C ALA A 186 9.78 14.60 13.22
N GLY A 187 10.43 15.70 13.63
CA GLY A 187 10.22 17.01 13.03
C GLY A 187 8.98 17.77 13.54
N VAL A 188 8.36 17.30 14.63
CA VAL A 188 7.36 18.08 15.37
C VAL A 188 8.09 19.07 16.26
N GLN A 189 7.78 20.36 16.11
CA GLN A 189 8.31 21.43 16.95
C GLN A 189 7.17 22.17 17.65
N PHE A 190 7.37 22.51 18.92
CA PHE A 190 6.40 23.26 19.70
C PHE A 190 6.88 24.70 19.85
N ILE A 191 5.97 25.64 19.60
CA ILE A 191 6.15 27.06 19.81
C ILE A 191 5.29 27.44 21.02
N ASP A 192 5.92 28.08 22.00
CA ASP A 192 5.27 28.55 23.22
C ASP A 192 5.75 29.96 23.60
N GLU A 193 5.31 30.47 24.74
CA GLU A 193 5.64 31.82 25.21
C GLU A 193 7.15 32.09 25.35
N SER A 194 7.96 31.04 25.47
CA SER A 194 9.43 31.16 25.58
C SER A 194 10.13 31.26 24.23
N SER A 195 9.43 30.90 23.15
CA SER A 195 10.01 30.87 21.80
C SER A 195 10.27 32.28 21.27
N THR A 196 11.47 32.49 20.73
CA THR A 196 11.87 33.72 20.05
C THR A 196 11.37 33.75 18.60
N ARG A 197 11.32 34.94 17.99
CA ARG A 197 10.97 35.09 16.57
C ARG A 197 11.97 34.40 15.64
N ASP A 198 13.25 34.38 16.02
CA ASP A 198 14.28 33.69 15.26
C ASP A 198 14.09 32.16 15.28
N GLU A 199 13.72 31.59 16.43
CA GLU A 199 13.36 30.16 16.52
C GLU A 199 12.10 29.83 15.71
N MET A 200 11.08 30.69 15.75
CA MET A 200 9.87 30.55 14.92
C MET A 200 10.21 30.58 13.43
N LYS A 201 11.09 31.49 13.01
CA LYS A 201 11.56 31.59 11.63
C LYS A 201 12.32 30.32 11.22
N GLN A 202 13.25 29.85 12.04
CA GLN A 202 13.99 28.60 11.80
C GLN A 202 13.06 27.39 11.68
N ALA A 203 12.02 27.32 12.52
CA ALA A 203 11.01 26.27 12.45
C ALA A 203 10.26 26.27 11.10
N LEU A 204 10.00 27.45 10.53
CA LEU A 204 9.28 27.64 9.27
C LEU A 204 10.18 27.49 8.02
N GLU A 205 11.47 27.73 8.12
CA GLU A 205 12.41 27.73 6.98
C GLU A 205 12.87 26.33 6.56
N VAL A 206 12.55 25.28 7.31
CA VAL A 206 12.85 23.88 6.93
C VAL A 206 12.38 23.58 5.50
N ASP A 207 13.25 22.97 4.67
CA ASP A 207 12.99 22.60 3.26
C ASP A 207 12.02 21.42 3.11
N ARG A 208 10.82 21.57 3.69
CA ARG A 208 9.73 20.61 3.70
C ARG A 208 8.39 21.34 3.82
N ASP A 209 7.35 20.71 3.28
CA ASP A 209 5.97 21.13 3.55
C ASP A 209 5.63 20.89 5.03
N MET A 210 4.88 21.81 5.62
CA MET A 210 4.48 21.74 7.02
C MET A 210 3.09 22.29 7.23
N ALA A 211 2.38 21.72 8.19
CA ALA A 211 1.14 22.24 8.72
C ALA A 211 1.43 22.80 10.11
N VAL A 212 1.00 24.03 10.36
CA VAL A 212 1.11 24.67 11.66
C VAL A 212 -0.27 24.69 12.29
N GLN A 213 -0.38 24.11 13.47
CA GLN A 213 -1.65 23.93 14.17
C GLN A 213 -1.54 24.48 15.58
N ARG A 214 -2.66 24.91 16.16
CA ARG A 214 -2.72 25.27 17.57
C ARG A 214 -2.54 24.01 18.42
N VAL A 215 -1.82 24.13 19.53
CA VAL A 215 -1.74 23.06 20.54
C VAL A 215 -3.14 22.80 21.08
N MET A 216 -3.59 21.55 21.03
CA MET A 216 -4.89 21.16 21.55
C MET A 216 -4.80 20.78 23.02
N LYS A 217 -5.88 21.02 23.75
CA LYS A 217 -6.07 20.53 25.10
C LYS A 217 -6.89 19.24 25.04
N GLN A 218 -6.35 18.17 25.63
CA GLN A 218 -7.04 16.88 25.69
C GLN A 218 -8.03 16.83 26.86
N HIS A 219 -8.98 15.89 26.79
CA HIS A 219 -9.92 15.63 27.86
C HIS A 219 -9.21 15.28 29.19
N PRO A 220 -9.72 15.73 30.37
CA PRO A 220 -9.13 15.39 31.67
C PRO A 220 -8.94 13.88 31.91
N GLU A 221 -9.89 13.05 31.50
CA GLU A 221 -9.75 11.58 31.58
C GLU A 221 -8.59 11.04 30.73
N MET A 222 -8.32 11.63 29.57
CA MET A 222 -7.17 11.25 28.75
C MET A 222 -5.87 11.72 29.41
N ALA A 223 -5.86 12.92 30.02
CA ALA A 223 -4.70 13.47 30.71
C ALA A 223 -4.26 12.63 31.93
N LYS A 224 -5.16 11.88 32.59
CA LYS A 224 -4.80 10.92 33.65
C LYS A 224 -3.81 9.85 33.17
N MET A 225 -3.86 9.50 31.89
CA MET A 225 -2.98 8.51 31.28
C MET A 225 -1.56 9.08 31.11
N ASN A 226 -1.47 10.26 30.50
CA ASN A 226 -0.26 11.06 30.44
C ASN A 226 -0.62 12.50 30.08
N GLU A 227 -0.39 13.44 30.99
CA GLU A 227 -0.69 14.87 30.77
C GLU A 227 0.34 15.57 29.87
N SER A 228 1.56 15.03 29.78
CA SER A 228 2.68 15.67 29.08
C SER A 228 2.58 15.61 27.56
N SER A 229 1.77 14.70 27.00
CA SER A 229 1.47 14.59 25.57
C SER A 229 -0.03 14.38 25.34
N VAL A 230 -0.49 14.71 24.13
CA VAL A 230 -1.85 14.36 23.69
C VAL A 230 -1.90 12.85 23.45
N ASN A 231 -2.69 12.14 24.25
CA ASN A 231 -2.91 10.70 24.06
C ASN A 231 -3.81 10.48 22.83
N THR A 232 -3.39 9.60 21.93
CA THR A 232 -4.16 9.26 20.73
C THR A 232 -4.68 7.84 20.78
N ILE A 233 -5.89 7.63 20.28
CA ILE A 233 -6.49 6.34 20.04
C ILE A 233 -6.17 5.99 18.59
N ARG A 234 -5.38 4.94 18.39
CA ARG A 234 -5.21 4.34 17.07
C ARG A 234 -6.37 3.39 16.83
N ILE A 235 -7.14 3.63 15.77
CA ILE A 235 -8.25 2.79 15.34
C ILE A 235 -7.92 2.25 13.96
N ILE A 236 -7.74 0.94 13.82
CA ILE A 236 -7.58 0.30 12.51
C ILE A 236 -8.97 0.03 11.95
N ALA A 237 -9.23 0.49 10.73
CA ALA A 237 -10.46 0.22 10.01
C ALA A 237 -10.19 -0.33 8.60
N VAL A 238 -11.13 -1.12 8.10
CA VAL A 238 -11.13 -1.69 6.74
C VAL A 238 -12.32 -1.16 5.94
N MET A 239 -12.09 -0.87 4.66
CA MET A 239 -13.16 -0.67 3.68
C MET A 239 -13.49 -2.02 3.06
N LEU A 240 -14.73 -2.49 3.26
CA LEU A 240 -15.18 -3.79 2.81
C LEU A 240 -16.62 -3.66 2.30
N ASP A 241 -16.85 -4.03 1.05
CA ASP A 241 -18.16 -3.93 0.39
C ASP A 241 -18.77 -2.51 0.42
N GLY A 242 -17.93 -1.48 0.39
CA GLY A 242 -18.34 -0.07 0.45
C GLY A 242 -18.62 0.45 1.87
N GLU A 243 -18.40 -0.37 2.90
CA GLU A 243 -18.57 0.00 4.30
C GLU A 243 -17.23 0.15 5.02
N SER A 244 -17.11 1.19 5.86
CA SER A 244 -15.99 1.31 6.80
C SER A 244 -16.28 0.54 8.09
N ILE A 245 -15.39 -0.39 8.42
CA ILE A 245 -15.51 -1.28 9.57
C ILE A 245 -14.29 -1.06 10.48
N PRO A 246 -14.46 -0.43 11.65
CA PRO A 246 -13.44 -0.44 12.70
C PRO A 246 -13.18 -1.87 13.18
N LEU A 247 -11.92 -2.30 13.17
CA LEU A 247 -11.49 -3.65 13.53
C LEU A 247 -10.93 -3.71 14.95
N SER A 248 -10.12 -2.72 15.33
CA SER A 248 -9.43 -2.73 16.62
C SER A 248 -9.00 -1.32 17.03
N ALA A 249 -8.99 -1.04 18.33
CA ALA A 249 -8.60 0.25 18.88
C ALA A 249 -7.63 0.11 20.06
N CYS A 250 -6.57 0.91 20.06
CA CYS A 250 -5.61 0.99 21.15
C CYS A 250 -5.31 2.46 21.45
N VAL A 251 -5.35 2.87 22.72
CA VAL A 251 -4.75 4.15 23.14
C VAL A 251 -3.23 3.98 23.11
N ARG A 252 -2.52 4.98 22.59
CA ARG A 252 -1.06 5.09 22.64
C ARG A 252 -0.69 6.17 23.64
N ILE A 253 0.12 5.77 24.63
CA ILE A 253 0.57 6.62 25.73
C ILE A 253 2.09 6.79 25.59
N GLY A 254 2.55 8.03 25.48
CA GLY A 254 3.98 8.35 25.43
C GLY A 254 4.65 8.26 26.80
N ASN A 255 5.98 8.32 26.83
CA ASN A 255 6.74 8.45 28.08
C ASN A 255 6.50 9.81 28.76
N SER A 256 6.66 9.87 30.09
CA SER A 256 6.58 11.13 30.84
C SER A 256 7.58 12.15 30.33
N GLY A 257 7.13 13.40 30.18
CA GLY A 257 7.97 14.53 29.78
C GLY A 257 8.17 14.65 28.26
N SER A 258 7.71 13.68 27.47
CA SER A 258 7.63 13.82 26.01
C SER A 258 6.36 14.57 25.63
N LYS A 259 6.48 15.63 24.82
CA LYS A 259 5.33 16.35 24.24
C LYS A 259 4.68 15.61 23.04
N VAL A 260 5.28 14.50 22.59
CA VAL A 260 4.77 13.64 21.51
C VAL A 260 4.43 12.24 22.02
N ASP A 261 3.38 11.64 21.46
CA ASP A 261 2.89 10.28 21.76
C ASP A 261 3.75 9.21 21.06
N ASN A 262 5.04 9.23 21.35
CA ASN A 262 6.02 8.45 20.61
C ASN A 262 6.10 7.00 21.11
N PHE A 263 5.15 6.17 20.67
CA PHE A 263 5.18 4.72 20.87
C PHE A 263 6.51 4.10 20.42
N SER A 264 7.10 4.59 19.33
CA SER A 264 8.41 4.16 18.81
C SER A 264 9.61 4.53 19.69
N SER A 265 9.45 5.39 20.69
CA SER A 265 10.51 5.79 21.64
C SER A 265 10.20 5.36 23.07
N GLY A 266 9.54 4.21 23.23
CA GLY A 266 9.31 3.55 24.52
C GLY A 266 7.93 3.78 25.13
N GLY A 267 7.00 4.38 24.39
CA GLY A 267 5.59 4.44 24.80
C GLY A 267 4.90 3.08 24.82
N VAL A 268 3.73 3.01 25.44
CA VAL A 268 2.92 1.80 25.62
C VAL A 268 1.56 1.98 24.98
N GLY A 269 1.04 0.95 24.32
CA GLY A 269 -0.34 0.96 23.85
C GLY A 269 -1.21 -0.02 24.62
N CYS A 270 -2.44 0.40 24.90
CA CYS A 270 -3.42 -0.38 25.64
C CYS A 270 -4.73 -0.48 24.86
N GLY A 271 -5.29 -1.69 24.77
CA GLY A 271 -6.53 -1.96 24.07
C GLY A 271 -7.73 -1.23 24.69
N VAL A 272 -8.65 -0.78 23.84
CA VAL A 272 -9.89 -0.12 24.24
C VAL A 272 -11.06 -1.06 24.00
N GLN A 273 -11.82 -1.34 25.04
CA GLN A 273 -13.03 -2.16 24.98
C GLN A 273 -14.18 -1.39 24.31
N PRO A 274 -15.24 -2.06 23.83
CA PRO A 274 -16.37 -1.40 23.19
C PRO A 274 -17.06 -0.33 24.06
N ASP A 275 -17.00 -0.45 25.38
CA ASP A 275 -17.56 0.54 26.31
C ASP A 275 -16.61 1.72 26.59
N GLY A 276 -15.41 1.72 26.01
CA GLY A 276 -14.36 2.74 26.17
C GLY A 276 -13.37 2.45 27.30
N ARG A 277 -13.57 1.43 28.14
CA ARG A 277 -12.58 1.08 29.19
C ARG A 277 -11.30 0.51 28.58
N LEU A 278 -10.17 0.78 29.22
CA LEU A 278 -8.91 0.18 28.83
C LEU A 278 -8.78 -1.27 29.33
N ASN A 279 -7.97 -2.06 28.64
CA ASN A 279 -7.61 -3.40 29.06
C ASN A 279 -6.71 -3.38 30.31
N GLU A 280 -6.59 -4.54 30.97
CA GLU A 280 -5.78 -4.66 32.19
C GLU A 280 -4.28 -4.45 31.96
N TYR A 281 -3.80 -4.75 30.76
CA TYR A 281 -2.39 -4.69 30.40
C TYR A 281 -2.18 -3.72 29.24
N GLY A 282 -1.09 -2.95 29.31
CA GLY A 282 -0.51 -2.26 28.17
C GLY A 282 0.69 -3.02 27.64
N TYR A 283 0.99 -2.83 26.36
CA TYR A 283 2.09 -3.49 25.63
C TYR A 283 3.04 -2.47 25.00
N ASN A 284 4.35 -2.70 25.14
CA ASN A 284 5.37 -1.94 24.42
C ASN A 284 5.54 -2.46 22.98
N SER A 285 6.46 -1.86 22.22
CA SER A 285 6.74 -2.26 20.82
C SER A 285 7.37 -3.65 20.64
N ARG A 286 7.82 -4.30 21.72
CA ARG A 286 8.37 -5.67 21.74
C ARG A 286 7.34 -6.71 22.16
N GLY A 287 6.13 -6.27 22.53
CA GLY A 287 5.08 -7.14 23.06
C GLY A 287 5.22 -7.47 24.53
N ASP A 288 6.08 -6.77 25.28
CA ASP A 288 6.18 -6.96 26.73
C ASP A 288 5.02 -6.21 27.40
N ARG A 289 4.37 -6.88 28.36
CA ARG A 289 3.15 -6.38 29.01
C ARG A 289 3.37 -5.89 30.43
N SER A 290 2.66 -4.84 30.83
CA SER A 290 2.61 -4.37 32.22
C SER A 290 1.20 -3.92 32.59
N LYS A 291 0.87 -3.98 33.89
CA LYS A 291 -0.41 -3.45 34.43
C LYS A 291 -0.36 -1.95 34.71
N VAL A 292 0.85 -1.41 34.82
CA VAL A 292 1.12 -0.02 35.18
C VAL A 292 2.08 0.56 34.15
N HIS A 293 1.78 1.75 33.67
CA HIS A 293 2.65 2.53 32.81
C HIS A 293 3.86 3.05 33.59
N THR A 294 4.94 3.41 32.91
CA THR A 294 6.19 3.89 33.53
C THR A 294 6.01 5.16 34.38
N ASN A 295 4.92 5.89 34.18
CA ASN A 295 4.55 7.07 34.97
C ASN A 295 3.65 6.77 36.18
N GLY A 296 3.33 5.50 36.45
CA GLY A 296 2.47 5.09 37.56
C GLY A 296 0.98 4.92 37.21
N PHE A 297 0.55 5.24 35.99
CA PHE A 297 -0.84 5.06 35.58
C PHE A 297 -1.23 3.58 35.47
N VAL A 298 -2.32 3.19 36.13
CA VAL A 298 -2.85 1.81 36.12
C VAL A 298 -3.82 1.64 34.95
N PHE A 299 -3.49 0.80 33.96
CA PHE A 299 -4.26 0.69 32.71
C PHE A 299 -5.73 0.37 32.93
N LYS A 300 -6.04 -0.58 33.81
CA LYS A 300 -7.41 -1.04 34.10
C LYS A 300 -8.35 0.07 34.61
N GLU A 301 -7.79 1.15 35.15
CA GLU A 301 -8.56 2.30 35.66
C GLU A 301 -8.85 3.34 34.56
N GLY A 302 -8.22 3.19 33.40
CA GLY A 302 -8.36 4.08 32.26
C GLY A 302 -9.65 3.91 31.48
N ARG A 303 -10.10 5.02 30.90
CA ARG A 303 -11.22 5.05 29.96
C ARG A 303 -11.02 6.13 28.90
N VAL A 304 -11.42 5.81 27.68
CA VAL A 304 -11.60 6.77 26.60
C VAL A 304 -13.01 7.36 26.69
N PRO A 305 -13.17 8.66 26.97
CA PRO A 305 -14.47 9.31 27.00
C PRO A 305 -15.09 9.36 25.60
N ASN A 306 -16.40 9.12 25.51
CA ASN A 306 -17.18 9.13 24.26
C ASN A 306 -16.56 8.30 23.12
N PHE A 307 -16.04 7.12 23.44
CA PHE A 307 -15.32 6.28 22.49
C PHE A 307 -16.19 5.85 21.28
N ASP A 308 -17.48 5.70 21.47
CA ASP A 308 -18.48 5.48 20.42
C ASP A 308 -18.46 6.60 19.36
N LYS A 309 -18.35 7.87 19.78
CA LYS A 309 -18.21 9.00 18.85
C LYS A 309 -16.92 8.92 18.04
N ALA A 310 -15.82 8.45 18.64
CA ALA A 310 -14.55 8.24 17.94
C ALA A 310 -14.66 7.15 16.86
N LEU A 311 -15.31 6.02 17.17
CA LEU A 311 -15.60 4.96 16.19
C LEU A 311 -16.46 5.48 15.04
N GLU A 312 -17.52 6.24 15.33
CA GLU A 312 -18.39 6.84 14.31
C GLU A 312 -17.65 7.89 13.47
N ALA A 313 -16.74 8.66 14.07
CA ALA A 313 -15.89 9.59 13.33
C ALA A 313 -14.99 8.85 12.34
N VAL A 314 -14.37 7.74 12.74
CA VAL A 314 -13.56 6.89 11.85
C VAL A 314 -14.38 6.35 10.69
N LYS A 315 -15.58 5.80 10.95
CA LYS A 315 -16.47 5.29 9.90
C LYS A 315 -16.77 6.37 8.85
N ARG A 316 -17.14 7.57 9.31
CA ARG A 316 -17.44 8.71 8.41
C ARG A 316 -16.21 9.16 7.62
N CYS A 317 -15.04 9.23 8.27
CA CYS A 317 -13.81 9.66 7.61
C CYS A 317 -13.37 8.66 6.54
N HIS A 318 -13.33 7.37 6.88
CA HIS A 318 -12.88 6.33 5.97
C HIS A 318 -13.81 6.17 4.77
N SER A 319 -15.12 6.35 4.97
CA SER A 319 -16.11 6.36 3.87
C SER A 319 -15.89 7.49 2.85
N ARG A 320 -15.15 8.56 3.22
CA ARG A 320 -14.76 9.63 2.28
C ARG A 320 -13.45 9.36 1.55
N VAL A 321 -12.71 8.36 2.00
CA VAL A 321 -11.47 7.90 1.37
C VAL A 321 -11.50 6.40 1.07
N PRO A 322 -12.52 5.92 0.32
CA PRO A 322 -12.73 4.49 0.09
C PRO A 322 -11.65 3.85 -0.79
N MET A 323 -10.81 4.67 -1.43
CA MET A 323 -9.66 4.20 -2.21
C MET A 323 -8.53 3.62 -1.34
N PHE A 324 -8.60 3.77 -0.01
CA PHE A 324 -7.69 3.13 0.93
C PHE A 324 -8.44 2.03 1.68
N GLY A 325 -8.22 0.77 1.31
CA GLY A 325 -8.99 -0.31 1.91
C GLY A 325 -8.59 -0.68 3.33
N PHE A 326 -7.40 -0.28 3.80
CA PHE A 326 -7.07 -0.26 5.22
C PHE A 326 -6.56 1.12 5.61
N ALA A 327 -6.93 1.58 6.81
CA ALA A 327 -6.42 2.82 7.38
C ALA A 327 -6.36 2.73 8.91
N SER A 328 -5.26 3.22 9.48
CA SER A 328 -5.09 3.46 10.91
C SER A 328 -5.33 4.92 11.20
N TRP A 329 -6.31 5.20 12.04
CA TRP A 329 -6.75 6.55 12.37
C TRP A 329 -6.28 6.92 13.76
N ASP A 330 -5.57 8.05 13.89
CA ASP A 330 -5.12 8.55 15.18
C ASP A 330 -6.06 9.67 15.64
N ILE A 331 -6.92 9.32 16.59
CA ILE A 331 -7.97 10.18 17.14
C ILE A 331 -7.59 10.62 18.55
N ALA A 332 -7.54 11.92 18.81
CA ALA A 332 -7.50 12.46 20.18
C ALA A 332 -8.93 12.79 20.65
N ILE A 333 -9.12 12.96 21.95
CA ILE A 333 -10.36 13.50 22.51
C ILE A 333 -10.08 14.87 23.11
N ASP A 334 -10.80 15.90 22.65
CA ASP A 334 -10.64 17.27 23.16
C ASP A 334 -11.30 17.47 24.54
N GLU A 335 -11.15 18.67 25.10
CA GLU A 335 -11.67 19.01 26.43
C GLU A 335 -13.19 18.86 26.58
N ASP A 336 -13.95 18.91 25.47
CA ASP A 336 -15.40 18.74 25.43
C ASP A 336 -15.82 17.27 25.24
N GLY A 337 -14.86 16.36 25.11
CA GLY A 337 -15.14 14.95 24.85
C GLY A 337 -15.42 14.64 23.38
N GLU A 338 -15.03 15.51 22.44
CA GLU A 338 -15.24 15.31 21.01
C GLU A 338 -13.99 14.71 20.32
N PRO A 339 -14.19 13.81 19.34
CA PRO A 339 -13.08 13.21 18.60
C PRO A 339 -12.43 14.22 17.65
N VAL A 340 -11.10 14.31 17.73
CA VAL A 340 -10.25 15.15 16.91
C VAL A 340 -9.29 14.25 16.12
N LEU A 341 -9.33 14.34 14.79
CA LEU A 341 -8.41 13.60 13.92
C LEU A 341 -7.03 14.29 13.92
N ILE A 342 -6.02 13.59 14.41
CA ILE A 342 -4.64 14.08 14.46
C ILE A 342 -3.90 13.75 13.18
N GLU A 343 -3.98 12.48 12.77
CA GLU A 343 -3.47 11.97 11.51
C GLU A 343 -4.15 10.64 11.16
N TYR A 344 -3.96 10.17 9.93
CA TYR A 344 -4.25 8.79 9.59
C TYR A 344 -3.14 8.22 8.70
N ASN A 345 -2.98 6.91 8.74
CA ASN A 345 -1.97 6.18 8.00
C ASN A 345 -2.66 5.08 7.20
N VAL A 346 -2.47 5.08 5.88
CA VAL A 346 -3.02 4.06 4.97
C VAL A 346 -2.03 2.94 4.68
N ALA A 347 -0.85 3.02 5.28
CA ALA A 347 0.20 2.01 5.17
C ALA A 347 0.96 1.91 6.50
N GLY A 348 1.21 0.69 6.96
CA GLY A 348 1.89 0.37 8.20
C GLY A 348 0.98 0.54 9.40
N ALA A 349 -0.18 -0.12 9.36
CA ALA A 349 -1.20 -0.02 10.39
C ALA A 349 -0.70 -0.29 11.82
N GLY A 350 0.41 -1.01 11.99
CA GLY A 350 0.99 -1.35 13.29
C GLY A 350 0.18 -2.45 13.96
N ILE A 351 -0.12 -3.53 13.24
CA ILE A 351 -1.11 -4.54 13.69
C ILE A 351 -0.68 -5.28 14.95
N ASP A 352 0.62 -5.43 15.20
CA ASP A 352 1.13 -6.26 16.29
C ASP A 352 0.59 -5.79 17.64
N ILE A 353 0.59 -4.47 17.90
CA ILE A 353 0.07 -3.93 19.17
C ILE A 353 -1.42 -4.13 19.33
N HIS A 354 -2.17 -4.08 18.23
CA HIS A 354 -3.59 -4.36 18.24
C HIS A 354 -3.84 -5.84 18.57
N GLN A 355 -3.01 -6.73 18.05
CA GLN A 355 -3.15 -8.16 18.30
C GLN A 355 -2.72 -8.57 19.71
N TYR A 356 -1.65 -7.98 20.25
CA TYR A 356 -1.27 -8.18 21.65
C TYR A 356 -2.36 -7.74 22.62
N ASN A 357 -3.05 -6.64 22.32
CA ASN A 357 -4.03 -6.06 23.23
C ASN A 357 -5.44 -6.65 23.09
N ASN A 358 -5.90 -6.83 21.85
CA ASN A 358 -7.31 -7.08 21.55
C ASN A 358 -7.56 -8.47 20.93
N GLY A 359 -6.51 -9.27 20.71
CA GLY A 359 -6.61 -10.53 19.98
C GLY A 359 -6.60 -10.33 18.46
N PRO A 360 -6.97 -11.35 17.67
CA PRO A 360 -6.86 -11.33 16.22
C PRO A 360 -7.46 -10.09 15.55
N LEU A 361 -6.68 -9.40 14.71
CA LEU A 361 -7.08 -8.11 14.14
C LEU A 361 -8.35 -8.21 13.30
N TYR A 362 -8.49 -9.25 12.46
CA TYR A 362 -9.64 -9.36 11.56
C TYR A 362 -10.90 -9.83 12.27
N GLY A 363 -10.76 -10.50 13.42
CA GLY A 363 -11.87 -11.06 14.19
C GLY A 363 -12.90 -11.78 13.31
N GLN A 364 -14.17 -11.45 13.51
CA GLN A 364 -15.31 -11.99 12.75
C GLN A 364 -15.30 -11.66 11.25
N TYR A 365 -14.48 -10.70 10.82
CA TYR A 365 -14.37 -10.30 9.42
C TYR A 365 -13.27 -11.03 8.66
N ARG A 366 -12.52 -11.96 9.29
CA ARG A 366 -11.42 -12.72 8.66
C ARG A 366 -11.82 -13.26 7.30
N GLU A 367 -12.87 -14.06 7.25
CA GLU A 367 -13.29 -14.73 6.01
C GLU A 367 -13.64 -13.72 4.93
N ARG A 368 -14.36 -12.64 5.25
CA ARG A 368 -14.70 -11.61 4.27
C ARG A 368 -13.46 -10.84 3.79
N ILE A 369 -12.54 -10.49 4.69
CA ILE A 369 -11.29 -9.80 4.34
C ILE A 369 -10.41 -10.68 3.47
N ILE A 370 -10.21 -11.94 3.84
CA ILE A 370 -9.42 -12.90 3.07
C ILE A 370 -10.10 -13.18 1.74
N ASN A 371 -11.41 -13.41 1.70
CA ASN A 371 -12.13 -13.60 0.44
C ASN A 371 -12.12 -12.37 -0.45
N ASP A 372 -12.01 -11.15 0.08
CA ASP A 372 -11.92 -9.95 -0.74
C ASP A 372 -10.50 -9.73 -1.27
N VAL A 373 -9.49 -9.88 -0.40
CA VAL A 373 -8.07 -9.75 -0.78
C VAL A 373 -7.64 -10.87 -1.74
N PHE A 374 -8.12 -12.09 -1.49
CA PHE A 374 -7.79 -13.29 -2.22
C PHE A 374 -8.98 -13.75 -3.08
N LYS A 375 -9.90 -12.86 -3.47
CA LYS A 375 -11.14 -13.18 -4.22
C LYS A 375 -10.95 -13.96 -5.51
N ASN A 376 -9.76 -13.85 -6.08
CA ASN A 376 -9.36 -14.53 -7.31
C ASN A 376 -8.48 -15.77 -7.07
N TYR A 377 -8.25 -16.18 -5.82
CA TYR A 377 -7.37 -17.32 -5.50
C TYR A 377 -8.03 -18.67 -5.79
N SER A 378 -9.27 -18.86 -5.35
CA SER A 378 -10.01 -20.12 -5.49
C SER A 378 -10.53 -20.33 -6.92
N VAL A 379 -10.91 -19.26 -7.63
CA VAL A 379 -11.38 -19.31 -9.02
C VAL A 379 -10.23 -19.55 -10.02
N ARG A 380 -8.98 -19.20 -9.67
CA ARG A 380 -7.82 -19.32 -10.58
C ARG A 380 -6.97 -20.57 -10.36
N ARG A 381 -7.33 -21.51 -9.46
CA ARG A 381 -6.41 -22.57 -8.99
C ARG A 381 -5.04 -21.97 -8.64
N ALA A 382 -5.06 -20.96 -7.76
CA ALA A 382 -3.92 -20.09 -7.56
C ALA A 382 -2.61 -20.81 -7.25
N THR A 383 -1.72 -20.76 -8.23
CA THR A 383 -0.32 -20.44 -7.97
C THR A 383 -0.13 -18.92 -8.14
N LEU A 384 0.84 -18.36 -7.42
CA LEU A 384 1.23 -16.94 -7.38
C LEU A 384 1.75 -16.43 -8.74
N ASP A 385 0.95 -16.51 -9.81
CA ASP A 385 1.48 -16.44 -11.16
C ASP A 385 1.88 -15.04 -11.61
N TYR A 386 1.23 -13.98 -11.10
CA TYR A 386 1.61 -12.60 -11.39
C TYR A 386 0.88 -11.55 -10.54
N ASN A 387 1.53 -10.39 -10.40
CA ASN A 387 0.97 -9.12 -9.92
C ASN A 387 0.38 -8.33 -11.10
N TYR A 388 -0.62 -7.49 -10.81
CA TYR A 388 -1.22 -6.58 -11.77
C TYR A 388 -1.52 -5.22 -11.15
N ALA A 389 -1.74 -4.21 -11.99
CA ALA A 389 -2.19 -2.88 -11.60
C ALA A 389 -3.43 -2.48 -12.41
N ILE A 390 -4.44 -1.94 -11.75
CA ILE A 390 -5.62 -1.37 -12.41
C ILE A 390 -5.31 0.09 -12.73
N LYS A 391 -5.44 0.48 -14.01
CA LYS A 391 -5.33 1.87 -14.46
C LYS A 391 -6.59 2.28 -15.19
N ARG A 392 -6.75 3.58 -15.45
CA ARG A 392 -7.94 4.15 -16.12
C ARG A 392 -8.28 3.44 -17.44
N ASP A 393 -7.28 2.93 -18.15
CA ASP A 393 -7.48 2.27 -19.44
C ASP A 393 -7.54 0.74 -19.38
N GLY A 394 -7.51 0.16 -18.17
CA GLY A 394 -7.64 -1.26 -17.90
C GLY A 394 -6.51 -1.82 -17.02
N VAL A 395 -6.53 -3.15 -16.85
CA VAL A 395 -5.57 -3.90 -16.03
C VAL A 395 -4.27 -4.15 -16.79
N ARG A 396 -3.14 -4.05 -16.08
CA ARG A 396 -1.78 -4.31 -16.59
C ARG A 396 -1.13 -5.40 -15.77
N ILE A 397 -0.57 -6.42 -16.41
CA ILE A 397 0.22 -7.45 -15.71
C ILE A 397 1.63 -6.93 -15.50
N THR A 398 2.04 -6.73 -14.24
CA THR A 398 3.23 -5.94 -13.89
C THR A 398 4.44 -6.79 -13.48
N ARG A 399 4.22 -8.00 -12.95
CA ARG A 399 5.30 -8.91 -12.54
C ARG A 399 4.83 -10.34 -12.46
N GLY A 400 5.49 -11.27 -13.12
CA GLY A 400 5.26 -12.70 -13.03
C GLY A 400 5.88 -13.34 -11.80
N GLY A 401 5.24 -14.40 -11.31
CA GLY A 401 5.77 -15.27 -10.26
C GLY A 401 6.93 -16.12 -10.76
N SER A 402 7.92 -16.37 -9.91
CA SER A 402 9.14 -17.10 -10.25
C SER A 402 9.01 -18.62 -10.22
N GLY A 403 7.90 -19.15 -9.68
CA GLY A 403 7.68 -20.57 -9.47
C GLY A 403 6.87 -21.30 -10.54
N MET A 404 6.20 -20.58 -11.43
CA MET A 404 5.20 -21.15 -12.33
C MET A 404 5.81 -21.78 -13.60
N SER A 405 5.17 -22.84 -14.08
CA SER A 405 5.52 -23.48 -15.37
C SER A 405 4.53 -23.16 -16.49
N GLU A 406 3.35 -22.66 -16.15
CA GLU A 406 2.32 -22.22 -17.07
C GLU A 406 1.65 -20.96 -16.52
N VAL A 407 1.10 -20.11 -17.40
CA VAL A 407 0.37 -18.91 -17.00
C VAL A 407 -0.79 -18.63 -17.94
N THR A 408 -1.93 -18.24 -17.38
CA THR A 408 -3.07 -17.71 -18.14
C THR A 408 -3.29 -16.24 -17.84
N ILE A 409 -3.29 -15.40 -18.88
CA ILE A 409 -3.63 -13.97 -18.81
C ILE A 409 -5.10 -13.82 -19.20
N PRO A 410 -6.02 -13.63 -18.24
CA PRO A 410 -7.46 -13.67 -18.47
C PRO A 410 -7.95 -12.43 -19.22
N ALA A 411 -9.17 -12.50 -19.77
CA ALA A 411 -9.82 -11.36 -20.40
C ALA A 411 -10.03 -10.17 -19.45
N GLU A 412 -10.35 -10.47 -18.19
CA GLU A 412 -10.67 -9.49 -17.15
C GLU A 412 -10.05 -9.86 -15.81
N ILE A 413 -9.72 -8.84 -15.02
CA ILE A 413 -9.34 -8.94 -13.62
C ILE A 413 -10.14 -7.86 -12.87
N ASP A 414 -10.82 -8.25 -11.80
CA ASP A 414 -11.67 -7.37 -10.99
C ASP A 414 -12.72 -6.59 -11.79
N GLY A 415 -13.34 -7.27 -12.76
CA GLY A 415 -14.34 -6.67 -13.66
C GLY A 415 -13.79 -5.63 -14.64
N GLN A 416 -12.46 -5.50 -14.73
CA GLN A 416 -11.77 -4.60 -15.65
C GLN A 416 -10.98 -5.41 -16.69
N ARG A 417 -11.03 -4.96 -17.95
CA ARG A 417 -10.31 -5.63 -19.06
C ARG A 417 -8.80 -5.57 -18.86
N VAL A 418 -8.12 -6.69 -19.10
CA VAL A 418 -6.65 -6.73 -19.19
C VAL A 418 -6.22 -6.18 -20.54
N VAL A 419 -5.35 -5.17 -20.52
CA VAL A 419 -4.96 -4.41 -21.71
C VAL A 419 -3.46 -4.45 -21.99
N TYR A 420 -2.63 -4.74 -20.99
CA TYR A 420 -1.17 -4.83 -21.16
C TYR A 420 -0.58 -6.01 -20.42
N ILE A 421 0.46 -6.59 -21.01
CA ILE A 421 1.52 -7.28 -20.27
C ILE A 421 2.69 -6.32 -20.25
N ASP A 422 3.02 -5.80 -19.08
CA ASP A 422 3.88 -4.63 -18.92
C ASP A 422 5.37 -4.95 -19.13
N ILE A 423 6.19 -3.90 -19.13
CA ILE A 423 7.63 -3.98 -19.41
C ILE A 423 8.30 -4.99 -18.46
N ASN A 424 8.99 -5.98 -19.04
CA ASN A 424 9.69 -7.04 -18.33
C ASN A 424 8.83 -7.88 -17.37
N ALA A 425 7.50 -7.87 -17.49
CA ALA A 425 6.61 -8.53 -16.52
C ALA A 425 7.03 -9.97 -16.21
N PHE A 426 7.36 -10.77 -17.21
CA PHE A 426 7.79 -12.17 -17.10
C PHE A 426 9.23 -12.39 -17.58
N LYS A 427 10.10 -11.37 -17.54
CA LYS A 427 11.49 -11.51 -18.00
C LYS A 427 12.28 -12.52 -17.16
N GLU A 428 13.13 -13.31 -17.81
CA GLU A 428 14.05 -14.28 -17.19
C GLU A 428 13.31 -15.30 -16.29
N ASN A 429 12.08 -15.64 -16.64
CA ASN A 429 11.31 -16.68 -15.99
C ASN A 429 11.74 -18.07 -16.50
N CYS A 430 12.78 -18.60 -15.87
CA CYS A 430 13.44 -19.84 -16.28
C CYS A 430 12.61 -21.12 -16.13
N ARG A 431 11.40 -21.05 -15.53
CA ARG A 431 10.50 -22.21 -15.34
C ARG A 431 9.28 -22.17 -16.26
N LEU A 432 8.91 -21.00 -16.75
CA LEU A 432 7.73 -20.81 -17.60
C LEU A 432 7.90 -21.52 -18.94
N LYS A 433 6.97 -22.44 -19.23
CA LYS A 433 6.91 -23.27 -20.45
C LYS A 433 5.76 -22.89 -21.36
N THR A 434 4.63 -22.48 -20.78
CA THR A 434 3.40 -22.22 -21.53
C THR A 434 2.75 -20.90 -21.12
N VAL A 435 2.36 -20.08 -22.09
CA VAL A 435 1.58 -18.85 -21.87
C VAL A 435 0.29 -18.93 -22.66
N THR A 436 -0.85 -18.74 -21.99
CA THR A 436 -2.17 -18.57 -22.64
C THR A 436 -2.65 -17.14 -22.41
N VAL A 437 -3.03 -16.44 -23.48
CA VAL A 437 -3.54 -15.06 -23.43
C VAL A 437 -4.99 -15.03 -23.91
N GLU A 438 -5.91 -14.82 -22.99
CA GLU A 438 -7.35 -14.63 -23.27
C GLU A 438 -7.71 -13.15 -23.39
N ALA A 439 -6.86 -12.27 -22.86
CA ALA A 439 -6.97 -10.83 -22.96
C ALA A 439 -6.93 -10.27 -24.38
N ASN A 440 -7.69 -9.19 -24.59
CA ASN A 440 -7.55 -8.32 -25.75
C ASN A 440 -6.55 -7.22 -25.41
N LEU A 441 -5.27 -7.51 -25.67
CA LEU A 441 -4.15 -6.65 -25.32
C LEU A 441 -3.96 -5.55 -26.36
N LYS A 442 -3.73 -4.33 -25.88
CA LYS A 442 -3.14 -3.28 -26.72
C LYS A 442 -1.70 -3.63 -27.06
N GLU A 443 -0.97 -4.20 -26.11
CA GLU A 443 0.46 -4.45 -26.29
C GLU A 443 0.98 -5.56 -25.36
N VAL A 444 1.88 -6.37 -25.91
CA VAL A 444 2.87 -7.12 -25.13
C VAL A 444 4.15 -6.27 -25.08
N ALA A 445 4.38 -5.64 -23.93
CA ALA A 445 5.34 -4.54 -23.82
C ALA A 445 6.81 -5.01 -23.88
N SER A 446 7.72 -4.01 -23.86
CA SER A 446 9.15 -4.25 -24.04
C SER A 446 9.70 -5.28 -23.06
N GLY A 447 10.34 -6.32 -23.58
CA GLY A 447 10.98 -7.36 -22.77
C GLY A 447 10.03 -8.25 -21.95
N ALA A 448 8.71 -8.17 -22.16
CA ALA A 448 7.69 -8.83 -21.32
C ALA A 448 7.99 -10.31 -21.02
N PHE A 449 8.44 -11.10 -21.99
CA PHE A 449 8.82 -12.51 -21.85
C PHE A 449 10.28 -12.78 -22.24
N SER A 450 11.13 -11.75 -22.24
CA SER A 450 12.52 -11.88 -22.68
C SER A 450 13.30 -12.88 -21.81
N LYS A 451 14.13 -13.70 -22.47
CA LYS A 451 15.01 -14.72 -21.88
C LYS A 451 14.29 -15.81 -21.10
N ASN A 452 13.03 -16.09 -21.45
CA ASN A 452 12.32 -17.26 -20.93
C ASN A 452 12.79 -18.50 -21.69
N THR A 453 13.96 -19.02 -21.31
CA THR A 453 14.66 -20.08 -22.03
C THR A 453 13.91 -21.41 -22.06
N LYS A 454 12.87 -21.61 -21.25
CA LYS A 454 12.01 -22.80 -21.25
C LYS A 454 10.65 -22.60 -21.91
N LEU A 455 10.31 -21.37 -22.31
CA LEU A 455 9.03 -21.06 -22.94
C LEU A 455 8.96 -21.72 -24.31
N SER A 456 8.12 -22.74 -24.44
CA SER A 456 7.98 -23.52 -25.67
C SER A 456 6.68 -23.26 -26.41
N GLN A 457 5.66 -22.71 -25.72
CA GLN A 457 4.34 -22.49 -26.27
C GLN A 457 3.71 -21.16 -25.80
N VAL A 458 3.18 -20.40 -26.76
CA VAL A 458 2.35 -19.21 -26.50
C VAL A 458 1.06 -19.32 -27.31
N ILE A 459 -0.08 -19.25 -26.65
CA ILE A 459 -1.42 -19.40 -27.23
C ILE A 459 -2.18 -18.09 -27.03
N PHE A 460 -2.60 -17.44 -28.12
CA PHE A 460 -3.48 -16.28 -28.08
C PHE A 460 -4.92 -16.71 -28.40
N LYS A 461 -5.82 -16.56 -27.42
CA LYS A 461 -7.28 -16.66 -27.59
C LYS A 461 -7.93 -15.28 -27.78
N GLY A 462 -7.32 -14.23 -27.24
CA GLY A 462 -7.69 -12.83 -27.49
C GLY A 462 -6.85 -12.18 -28.60
N SER A 463 -7.06 -10.88 -28.80
CA SER A 463 -6.28 -10.05 -29.75
C SER A 463 -5.05 -9.40 -29.09
N VAL A 464 -4.05 -9.06 -29.90
CA VAL A 464 -2.88 -8.27 -29.47
C VAL A 464 -2.60 -7.25 -30.56
N GLU A 465 -2.64 -5.94 -30.27
CA GLU A 465 -2.39 -4.94 -31.32
C GLU A 465 -0.89 -4.77 -31.64
N ALA A 466 0.00 -4.91 -30.67
CA ALA A 466 1.43 -4.72 -30.88
C ALA A 466 2.33 -5.64 -30.03
N PHE A 467 3.43 -6.09 -30.65
CA PHE A 467 4.54 -6.77 -30.00
C PHE A 467 5.74 -5.83 -29.93
N SER A 468 6.09 -5.42 -28.71
CA SER A 468 7.09 -4.37 -28.49
C SER A 468 8.52 -4.90 -28.46
N ARG A 469 9.48 -3.98 -28.26
CA ARG A 469 10.90 -4.27 -28.33
C ARG A 469 11.29 -5.47 -27.45
N SER A 470 11.97 -6.46 -28.03
CA SER A 470 12.47 -7.63 -27.29
C SER A 470 11.42 -8.45 -26.51
N CYS A 471 10.12 -8.35 -26.81
CA CYS A 471 9.08 -8.93 -25.96
C CYS A 471 9.20 -10.47 -25.79
N PHE A 472 9.78 -11.20 -26.75
CA PHE A 472 10.11 -12.64 -26.67
C PHE A 472 11.59 -12.91 -26.97
N GLU A 473 12.47 -11.91 -26.87
CA GLU A 473 13.90 -12.09 -27.18
C GLU A 473 14.51 -13.19 -26.31
N GLY A 474 15.18 -14.18 -26.90
CA GLY A 474 15.86 -15.26 -26.17
C GLY A 474 14.94 -16.34 -25.60
N CYS A 475 13.71 -16.48 -26.10
CA CYS A 475 12.87 -17.65 -25.83
C CYS A 475 13.38 -18.87 -26.62
N ASP A 476 14.41 -19.52 -26.09
CA ASP A 476 15.16 -20.58 -26.78
C ASP A 476 14.34 -21.80 -27.22
N GLU A 477 13.35 -22.19 -26.42
CA GLU A 477 12.53 -23.38 -26.65
C GLU A 477 11.27 -23.10 -27.48
N LEU A 478 10.99 -21.83 -27.80
CA LEU A 478 9.81 -21.44 -28.57
C LEU A 478 9.99 -21.91 -30.01
N SER A 479 9.21 -22.92 -30.40
CA SER A 479 9.35 -23.57 -31.71
C SER A 479 8.36 -23.06 -32.75
N THR A 480 7.17 -22.68 -32.29
CA THR A 480 6.08 -22.17 -33.13
C THR A 480 5.34 -21.06 -32.41
N ILE A 481 4.89 -20.05 -33.15
CA ILE A 481 3.97 -19.04 -32.63
C ILE A 481 3.00 -18.59 -33.73
N LYS A 482 1.73 -18.44 -33.36
CA LYS A 482 0.69 -17.86 -34.23
C LYS A 482 0.28 -16.52 -33.66
N LEU A 483 0.61 -15.43 -34.35
CA LEU A 483 0.19 -14.10 -33.93
C LEU A 483 -1.31 -13.92 -34.17
N PRO A 484 -2.06 -13.30 -33.24
CA PRO A 484 -3.50 -13.16 -33.35
C PRO A 484 -3.89 -12.09 -34.39
N GLU A 485 -5.05 -12.28 -35.04
CA GLU A 485 -5.64 -11.25 -35.90
C GLU A 485 -5.81 -9.92 -35.13
N GLY A 486 -5.61 -8.81 -35.83
CA GLY A 486 -5.58 -7.47 -35.22
C GLY A 486 -4.18 -7.01 -34.79
N THR A 487 -3.16 -7.87 -34.87
CA THR A 487 -1.75 -7.46 -34.71
C THR A 487 -1.37 -6.47 -35.81
N LYS A 488 -0.91 -5.28 -35.44
CA LYS A 488 -0.49 -4.20 -36.35
C LYS A 488 1.02 -4.09 -36.50
N ALA A 489 1.77 -4.32 -35.42
CA ALA A 489 3.21 -4.06 -35.39
C ALA A 489 4.02 -5.11 -34.64
N ILE A 490 5.16 -5.49 -35.22
CA ILE A 490 6.22 -6.29 -34.61
C ILE A 490 7.48 -5.42 -34.54
N ARG A 491 7.87 -5.01 -33.33
CA ARG A 491 8.97 -4.05 -33.11
C ARG A 491 10.34 -4.73 -33.06
N SER A 492 11.39 -3.90 -32.96
CA SER A 492 12.79 -4.31 -32.93
C SER A 492 13.04 -5.48 -31.98
N THR A 493 13.77 -6.49 -32.44
CA THR A 493 14.20 -7.66 -31.65
C THR A 493 13.08 -8.46 -30.97
N ALA A 494 11.80 -8.27 -31.32
CA ALA A 494 10.67 -8.89 -30.64
C ALA A 494 10.78 -10.43 -30.51
N PHE A 495 11.34 -11.11 -31.52
CA PHE A 495 11.61 -12.55 -31.56
C PHE A 495 13.09 -12.85 -31.82
N ALA A 496 13.99 -11.92 -31.45
CA ALA A 496 15.42 -12.13 -31.64
C ALA A 496 15.94 -13.28 -30.76
N ASN A 497 16.93 -14.01 -31.26
CA ASN A 497 17.59 -15.12 -30.56
C ASN A 497 16.63 -16.24 -30.10
N CYS A 498 15.44 -16.38 -30.69
CA CYS A 498 14.59 -17.56 -30.49
C CYS A 498 15.14 -18.72 -31.34
N ARG A 499 16.10 -19.47 -30.81
CA ARG A 499 16.94 -20.41 -31.58
C ARG A 499 16.18 -21.61 -32.17
N LYS A 500 15.12 -22.08 -31.50
CA LYS A 500 14.27 -23.18 -32.01
C LYS A 500 13.06 -22.71 -32.83
N LEU A 501 12.87 -21.41 -32.99
CA LEU A 501 11.71 -20.87 -33.70
C LEU A 501 11.78 -21.25 -35.18
N GLY A 502 11.03 -22.29 -35.53
CA GLY A 502 10.98 -22.85 -36.87
C GLY A 502 9.80 -22.32 -37.69
N ARG A 503 8.72 -21.90 -37.03
CA ARG A 503 7.50 -21.47 -37.72
C ARG A 503 6.80 -20.31 -37.02
N VAL A 504 6.53 -19.23 -37.75
CA VAL A 504 5.73 -18.09 -37.26
C VAL A 504 4.60 -17.81 -38.24
N VAL A 505 3.35 -17.81 -37.75
CA VAL A 505 2.21 -17.35 -38.55
C VAL A 505 1.98 -15.87 -38.26
N ILE A 506 2.11 -15.04 -39.30
CA ILE A 506 1.90 -13.59 -39.21
C ILE A 506 0.61 -13.24 -39.97
N PRO A 507 -0.41 -12.67 -39.30
CA PRO A 507 -1.67 -12.30 -39.94
C PRO A 507 -1.50 -11.11 -40.88
N ALA A 508 -2.42 -10.99 -41.85
CA ALA A 508 -2.39 -9.90 -42.84
C ALA A 508 -2.68 -8.51 -42.24
N SER A 509 -3.14 -8.46 -40.99
CA SER A 509 -3.33 -7.20 -40.25
C SER A 509 -2.01 -6.50 -39.90
N VAL A 510 -0.87 -7.20 -39.95
CA VAL A 510 0.44 -6.61 -39.64
C VAL A 510 0.83 -5.66 -40.75
N THR A 511 1.09 -4.41 -40.38
CA THR A 511 1.50 -3.33 -41.29
C THR A 511 2.92 -2.84 -41.04
N PHE A 512 3.60 -3.35 -40.00
CA PHE A 512 4.98 -2.99 -39.68
C PHE A 512 5.74 -4.15 -39.04
N ILE A 513 6.90 -4.48 -39.59
CA ILE A 513 7.88 -5.42 -39.02
C ILE A 513 9.26 -4.76 -39.06
N ASP A 514 9.89 -4.62 -37.89
CA ASP A 514 11.24 -4.09 -37.76
C ASP A 514 12.29 -5.07 -38.35
N GLU A 515 13.33 -4.56 -39.01
CA GLU A 515 14.38 -5.37 -39.65
C GLU A 515 15.10 -6.33 -38.69
N THR A 516 15.11 -6.00 -37.40
CA THR A 516 15.75 -6.81 -36.36
C THR A 516 14.80 -7.79 -35.67
N ALA A 517 13.52 -7.85 -36.06
CA ALA A 517 12.49 -8.59 -35.34
C ALA A 517 12.83 -10.07 -35.11
N PHE A 518 13.52 -10.71 -36.07
CA PHE A 518 13.92 -12.12 -36.03
C PHE A 518 15.46 -12.32 -36.06
N LEU A 519 16.23 -11.30 -35.63
CA LEU A 519 17.69 -11.37 -35.60
C LEU A 519 18.17 -12.55 -34.74
N GLY A 520 19.06 -13.40 -35.25
CA GLY A 520 19.57 -14.55 -34.49
C GLY A 520 18.61 -15.74 -34.38
N SER A 521 17.53 -15.76 -35.17
CA SER A 521 16.61 -16.90 -35.33
C SER A 521 16.76 -17.56 -36.71
N PRO A 522 17.79 -18.41 -36.91
CA PRO A 522 18.22 -18.84 -38.25
C PRO A 522 17.26 -19.79 -38.98
N ASN A 523 16.36 -20.45 -38.25
CA ASN A 523 15.49 -21.50 -38.78
C ASN A 523 14.05 -21.04 -39.04
N VAL A 524 13.76 -19.75 -38.88
CA VAL A 524 12.38 -19.26 -38.94
C VAL A 524 11.80 -19.34 -40.37
N VAL A 525 10.61 -19.93 -40.46
CA VAL A 525 9.75 -19.89 -41.65
C VAL A 525 8.53 -19.01 -41.33
N ILE A 526 8.34 -17.96 -42.12
CA ILE A 526 7.21 -17.02 -41.98
C ILE A 526 6.02 -17.54 -42.81
N CYS A 527 4.95 -17.97 -42.16
CA CYS A 527 3.68 -18.30 -42.82
C CYS A 527 2.82 -17.04 -42.91
N CYS A 528 2.55 -16.56 -44.13
CA CYS A 528 1.85 -15.28 -44.35
C CYS A 528 1.03 -15.29 -45.64
N LYS A 529 0.10 -14.34 -45.78
CA LYS A 529 -0.62 -14.14 -47.05
C LYS A 529 0.32 -13.50 -48.07
N LYS A 530 0.13 -13.85 -49.34
CA LYS A 530 0.82 -13.20 -50.46
C LYS A 530 0.56 -11.68 -50.41
N ASP A 531 1.58 -10.90 -50.76
CA ASP A 531 1.54 -9.43 -50.82
C ASP A 531 1.29 -8.72 -49.46
N SER A 532 1.35 -9.45 -48.34
CA SER A 532 1.33 -8.85 -46.99
C SER A 532 2.65 -8.18 -46.61
N GLU A 533 2.66 -7.38 -45.54
CA GLU A 533 3.91 -6.83 -44.98
C GLU A 533 4.88 -7.96 -44.58
N ALA A 534 4.36 -9.05 -44.02
CA ALA A 534 5.17 -10.23 -43.66
C ALA A 534 5.81 -10.90 -44.87
N TYR A 535 5.08 -10.97 -46.00
CA TYR A 535 5.62 -11.47 -47.27
C TYR A 535 6.76 -10.57 -47.78
N THR A 536 6.55 -9.26 -47.79
CA THR A 536 7.55 -8.27 -48.20
C THR A 536 8.79 -8.32 -47.31
N TYR A 537 8.60 -8.36 -45.99
CA TYR A 537 9.66 -8.48 -44.99
C TYR A 537 10.50 -9.75 -45.19
N ALA A 538 9.85 -10.91 -45.40
CA ALA A 538 10.53 -12.18 -45.61
C ALA A 538 11.40 -12.15 -46.87
N HIS A 539 10.87 -11.60 -47.97
CA HIS A 539 11.63 -11.39 -49.21
C HIS A 539 12.82 -10.46 -49.02
N ARG A 540 12.61 -9.30 -48.38
CA ARG A 540 13.65 -8.29 -48.14
C ARG A 540 14.80 -8.84 -47.31
N ASN A 541 14.49 -9.62 -46.28
CA ASN A 541 15.47 -10.17 -45.35
C ASN A 541 15.96 -11.58 -45.69
N LYS A 542 15.57 -12.13 -46.86
CA LYS A 542 15.92 -13.49 -47.30
C LYS A 542 15.54 -14.59 -46.28
N ILE A 543 14.43 -14.39 -45.58
CA ILE A 543 13.86 -15.35 -44.64
C ILE A 543 12.93 -16.30 -45.42
N LYS A 544 12.95 -17.60 -45.10
CA LYS A 544 12.05 -18.58 -45.71
C LYS A 544 10.59 -18.25 -45.36
N PHE A 545 9.68 -18.46 -46.29
CA PHE A 545 8.25 -18.21 -46.06
C PHE A 545 7.38 -19.26 -46.74
N GLU A 546 6.14 -19.39 -46.24
CA GLU A 546 5.07 -20.24 -46.77
C GLU A 546 3.79 -19.41 -46.91
N LEU A 547 3.02 -19.66 -47.98
CA LEU A 547 1.75 -18.97 -48.21
C LEU A 547 0.60 -19.69 -47.50
N ILE A 548 -0.32 -18.93 -46.89
CA ILE A 548 -1.51 -19.43 -46.19
C ILE A 548 -2.80 -18.74 -46.61
#